data_AF-A0A950D2W4-F1
#
_entry.id   AF-A0A950D2W4-F1
#
_cell.length_a   1.000
_cell.length_b   1.000
_cell.length_c   1.000
_cell.angle_alpha   90.00
_cell.angle_beta   90.00
_cell.angle_gamma   90.00
#
_symmetry.space_group_name_H-M   'P 1'
#
loop_
_entity.id
_entity.type
_entity.pdbx_description
1 polymer ?
#
loop_
_entity_poly.entity_id
_entity_poly.type
_entity_poly.pdbx_seq_one_letter_code
_entity_poly.pdbx_strand_id
1 'polypeptide(L)' 'MQILLTNDDGVFAPGLRALRKELQRLGQVTVIAPAV' A
#
# COMPACT_ATOMS: atom_id res chain seq x y z
N MET A 1 1.51 4.88 -14.72
CA MET A 1 1.19 5.68 -13.52
C MET A 1 2.02 5.17 -12.35
N GLN A 2 2.53 6.07 -11.50
CA GLN A 2 3.27 5.73 -10.27
C GLN A 2 2.38 6.10 -9.07
N ILE A 3 2.20 5.16 -8.13
CA ILE A 3 1.31 5.31 -6.97
C ILE A 3 2.14 5.14 -5.69
N LEU A 4 2.05 6.11 -4.78
CA LEU A 4 2.55 5.99 -3.41
C LEU A 4 1.37 5.61 -2.50
N LEU A 5 1.50 4.49 -1.79
CA LEU A 5 0.49 3.99 -0.87
C LEU A 5 1.05 3.96 0.56
N THR A 6 0.30 4.50 1.50
CA THR A 6 0.68 4.60 2.92
C THR A 6 -0.54 4.43 3.83
N ASN A 7 -0.30 4.14 5.11
CA ASN A 7 -1.28 4.14 6.19
C ASN A 7 -0.56 4.37 7.54
N ASP A 8 -1.34 4.59 8.59
CA ASP A 8 -0.91 4.73 9.99
C ASP A 8 -0.98 3.42 10.80
N ASP A 9 -1.79 2.44 10.40
CA ASP A 9 -1.88 1.12 11.08
C ASP A 9 -0.62 0.22 10.93
N GLY A 10 0.28 0.56 10.01
CA GLY A 10 1.53 -0.17 9.77
C GLY A 10 1.56 -1.02 8.48
N VAL A 11 2.77 -1.40 8.07
CA VAL A 11 3.08 -2.06 6.79
C VAL A 11 2.47 -3.46 6.67
N PHE A 12 2.18 -4.10 7.80
CA PHE A 12 1.57 -5.43 7.86
C PHE A 12 0.04 -5.39 7.95
N ALA A 13 -0.58 -4.21 7.97
CA ALA A 13 -2.01 -4.07 8.10
C ALA A 13 -2.75 -4.80 6.94
N PRO A 14 -3.81 -5.58 7.26
CA PRO A 14 -4.54 -6.32 6.24
C PRO A 14 -5.21 -5.40 5.21
N GLY A 15 -5.68 -4.22 5.63
CA GLY A 15 -6.27 -3.21 4.75
C GLY A 15 -5.27 -2.66 3.74
N LEU A 16 -4.03 -2.35 4.17
CA LEU A 16 -2.96 -1.89 3.28
C LEU A 16 -2.62 -2.92 2.21
N ARG A 17 -2.56 -4.21 2.59
CA ARG A 17 -2.33 -5.32 1.65
C ARG A 17 -3.46 -5.46 0.64
N ALA A 18 -4.71 -5.35 1.08
CA ALA A 18 -5.87 -5.42 0.20
C ALA A 18 -5.86 -4.29 -0.83
N LEU A 19 -5.57 -3.06 -0.38
CA LEU A 19 -5.55 -1.89 -1.25
C LEU A 19 -4.38 -1.94 -2.26
N ARG A 20 -3.19 -2.37 -1.83
CA ARG A 20 -2.05 -2.59 -2.74
C ARG A 20 -2.41 -3.53 -3.90
N LYS A 21 -3.10 -4.64 -3.62
CA LYS A 21 -3.46 -5.65 -4.62
C LYS A 21 -4.32 -5.06 -5.74
N GLU A 22 -5.31 -4.24 -5.40
CA GLU A 22 -6.19 -3.64 -6.41
C GLU A 22 -5.49 -2.50 -7.16
N LEU A 23 -4.70 -1.67 -6.47
CA LEU A 23 -3.97 -0.55 -7.10
C LEU A 23 -2.88 -1.01 -8.08
N GLN A 24 -2.32 -2.22 -7.91
CA GLN A 24 -1.37 -2.81 -8.87
C GLN A 24 -1.95 -2.98 -10.28
N ARG A 25 -3.27 -3.00 -10.43
CA ARG A 25 -3.95 -3.08 -11.73
C ARG A 25 -3.94 -1.75 -12.48
N LEU A 26 -3.69 -0.65 -11.78
CA LEU A 26 -3.72 0.71 -12.31
C LEU A 26 -2.31 1.28 -12.55
N GLY A 27 -1.29 0.72 -11.93
CA GLY A 27 0.09 1.17 -12.08
C GLY A 27 1.07 0.57 -11.09
N GLN A 28 2.30 1.09 -11.11
CA GLN A 28 3.35 0.66 -10.18
C GLN A 28 3.08 1.27 -8.80
N VAL A 29 2.98 0.41 -7.78
CA VAL A 29 2.69 0.80 -6.40
C VAL A 29 3.93 0.68 -5.54
N THR A 30 4.33 1.78 -4.91
CA THR A 30 5.35 1.82 -3.86
C THR A 30 4.64 1.99 -2.52
N VAL A 31 4.97 1.14 -1.54
CA VAL A 31 4.38 1.18 -0.19
C VAL A 31 5.39 1.75 0.79
N ILE A 32 4.97 2.76 1.57
CA ILE A 32 5.73 3.29 2.70
C ILE A 32 4.77 3.39 3.88
N ALA A 33 5.03 2.66 4.96
CA ALA A 33 4.22 2.67 6.17
C ALA A 33 5.08 2.31 7.39
N PRO A 34 4.65 2.65 8.62
CA PRO A 34 5.40 2.30 9.83
C PRO A 34 5.55 0.79 10.01
N ALA A 35 6.62 0.35 10.68
CA ALA A 35 6.83 -1.06 11.04
C ALA A 35 6.18 -1.46 12.38
N VAL A 36 5.30 -0.59 12.90
CA VAL A 36 4.61 -0.74 14.20
C VAL A 36 3.69 -1.95 14.23
#